data_AF-A0A1Q7H842-F1
#
_entry.id   AF-A0A1Q7H842-F1
#
_cell.length_a   1.000
_cell.length_b   1.000
_cell.length_c   1.000
_cell.angle_alpha   90.00
_cell.angle_beta   90.00
_cell.angle_gamma   90.00
#
_symmetry.space_group_name_H-M   'P 1'
#
loop_
_entity.id
_entity.type
_entity.pdbx_description
1 polymer ?
#
loop_
_entity_poly.entity_id
_entity_poly.type
_entity_poly.pdbx_seq_one_letter_code
_entity_poly.pdbx_strand_id
1 'polypeptide(L)'
;MAEDGLLFKPVARVHPRFHTPSVAIVGTAVLGVVFVLLRTFEQLADQFVVAIFPFYALAAAAVIVLRRRQPDRPRPVRVWGYPAVPVLFVLASFLILGNALREHPGPTGLAFGIILLGIPVYYAFLRARRVP
;
A
#
# COMPACT_ATOMS: atom_id res chain seq x y z
N MET A 1 7.43 -0.26 10.00
CA MET A 1 6.04 -0.22 10.54
C MET A 1 5.95 -0.66 11.99
N ALA A 2 6.23 -1.92 12.33
CA ALA A 2 6.15 -2.37 13.73
C ALA A 2 7.22 -1.73 14.63
N GLU A 3 8.42 -1.48 14.10
CA GLU A 3 9.48 -0.70 14.76
C GLU A 3 9.06 0.76 14.98
N ASP A 4 8.41 1.37 13.98
CA ASP A 4 7.86 2.74 14.05
C ASP A 4 6.61 2.86 14.95
N GLY A 5 6.26 1.80 15.69
CA GLY A 5 5.06 1.76 16.55
C GLY A 5 3.74 1.65 15.80
N LEU A 6 3.78 1.46 14.47
CA LEU A 6 2.57 1.43 13.62
C LEU A 6 1.84 0.09 13.59
N LEU A 7 2.49 -0.98 14.06
CA LEU A 7 1.94 -2.33 14.14
C LEU A 7 2.27 -2.96 15.51
N PHE A 8 1.68 -4.12 15.80
CA PHE A 8 1.93 -4.83 17.06
C PHE A 8 3.42 -5.18 17.24
N LYS A 9 3.97 -4.89 18.43
CA LYS A 9 5.38 -5.11 18.78
C LYS A 9 5.93 -6.52 18.45
N PRO A 10 5.18 -7.63 18.64
CA PRO A 10 5.69 -8.97 18.32
C PRO A 10 6.05 -9.16 16.84
N VAL A 11 5.43 -8.40 15.93
CA VAL A 11 5.71 -8.47 14.48
C VAL A 11 7.11 -7.94 14.16
N ALA A 12 7.65 -7.04 14.98
CA ALA A 12 9.03 -6.55 14.85
C ALA A 12 10.08 -7.53 15.40
N ARG A 13 9.68 -8.65 16.02
CA ARG A 13 10.63 -9.57 16.66
C ARG A 13 11.45 -10.30 15.59
N VAL A 14 12.76 -10.05 15.62
CA VAL A 14 13.76 -10.76 14.80
C VAL A 14 14.34 -11.92 15.60
N HIS A 15 14.47 -13.08 14.96
CA HIS A 15 15.05 -14.27 15.57
C HIS A 15 16.55 -14.05 15.88
N PRO A 16 17.04 -14.30 17.10
CA PRO A 16 18.41 -13.93 17.50
C PRO A 16 19.51 -14.68 16.74
N ARG A 17 19.27 -15.95 16.36
CA ARG A 17 20.24 -16.77 15.62
C ARG A 17 20.19 -16.61 14.09
N PHE A 18 19.00 -16.50 13.50
CA PHE A 18 18.79 -16.53 12.05
C PHE A 18 18.57 -15.14 11.47
N HIS A 19 18.40 -14.12 12.31
CA HIS A 19 18.10 -12.75 11.91
C HIS A 19 16.86 -12.61 11.00
N THR A 20 15.87 -13.51 11.18
CA THR A 20 14.62 -13.51 10.40
C THR A 20 13.41 -13.04 11.24
N PRO A 21 12.47 -12.27 10.66
CA PRO A 21 11.26 -11.83 11.35
C PRO A 21 10.18 -12.93 11.37
N SER A 22 10.46 -14.02 12.11
CA SER A 22 9.63 -15.24 12.13
C SER A 22 8.13 -15.00 12.33
N VAL A 23 7.74 -14.11 13.24
CA VAL A 23 6.32 -13.78 13.51
C VAL A 23 5.65 -13.17 12.29
N ALA A 24 6.34 -12.25 11.59
CA ALA A 24 5.82 -11.65 10.37
C ALA A 24 5.67 -12.69 9.25
N ILE A 25 6.67 -13.56 9.09
CA ILE A 25 6.66 -14.63 8.07
C ILE A 25 5.48 -15.58 8.30
N VAL A 26 5.31 -16.07 9.52
CA VAL A 26 4.20 -16.98 9.84
C VAL A 26 2.85 -16.29 9.65
N GLY A 27 2.73 -15.04 10.09
CA GLY A 27 1.51 -14.26 9.91
C GLY A 27 1.12 -14.07 8.45
N THR A 28 2.06 -13.68 7.59
CA THR A 28 1.81 -13.52 6.15
C THR A 28 1.59 -14.84 5.44
N ALA A 29 2.30 -15.91 5.82
CA ALA A 29 2.10 -17.24 5.27
C ALA A 29 0.69 -17.78 5.57
N VAL A 30 0.23 -17.65 6.82
CA VAL A 30 -1.13 -18.07 7.21
C VAL A 30 -2.18 -17.30 6.42
N LEU A 31 -2.05 -15.97 6.32
CA LEU A 31 -2.96 -15.16 5.50
C LEU A 31 -2.94 -15.57 4.02
N GLY A 32 -1.76 -15.82 3.47
CA GLY A 32 -1.58 -16.28 2.09
C GLY A 32 -2.28 -17.62 1.84
N VAL A 33 -2.09 -18.60 2.73
CA VAL A 33 -2.78 -19.91 2.65
C VAL A 33 -4.29 -19.73 2.70
N VAL A 34 -4.80 -18.91 3.62
CA VAL A 34 -6.24 -18.63 3.72
C VAL A 34 -6.77 -18.02 2.41
N PHE A 35 -6.06 -17.07 1.80
CA PHE A 35 -6.50 -16.45 0.55
C PHE A 35 -6.49 -17.42 -0.63
N VAL A 36 -5.46 -18.26 -0.76
CA VAL A 36 -5.36 -19.27 -1.84
C VAL A 36 -6.44 -20.34 -1.71
N LEU A 37 -6.83 -20.72 -0.49
CA LEU A 37 -7.91 -21.69 -0.29
C LEU A 37 -9.31 -21.12 -0.61
N LEU A 38 -9.49 -19.80 -0.51
CA LEU A 38 -10.79 -19.15 -0.66
C LEU A 38 -11.04 -18.55 -2.06
N ARG A 39 -10.00 -18.32 -2.86
CA ARG A 39 -10.09 -17.52 -4.09
C ARG A 39 -9.30 -18.13 -5.24
N THR A 40 -9.74 -17.83 -6.46
CA THR A 40 -8.99 -18.20 -7.67
C THR A 40 -7.78 -17.27 -7.85
N PHE A 41 -6.80 -17.72 -8.64
CA PHE A 41 -5.64 -16.91 -8.99
C PHE A 41 -6.03 -15.56 -9.62
N GLU A 42 -6.98 -15.59 -10.56
CA GLU A 42 -7.49 -14.38 -11.24
C GLU A 42 -8.07 -13.37 -10.24
N GLN A 43 -8.93 -13.84 -9.32
CA GLN A 43 -9.49 -12.98 -8.27
C GLN A 43 -8.43 -12.39 -7.35
N LEU A 44 -7.36 -13.13 -7.05
CA LEU A 44 -6.26 -12.64 -6.23
C LEU A 44 -5.43 -11.60 -6.98
N ALA A 45 -5.15 -11.83 -8.27
CA ALA A 45 -4.41 -10.91 -9.12
C ALA A 45 -5.18 -9.59 -9.29
N ASP A 46 -6.48 -9.64 -9.57
CA ASP A 46 -7.31 -8.45 -9.73
C ASP A 46 -7.39 -7.64 -8.44
N GLN A 47 -7.65 -8.31 -7.31
CA GLN A 47 -7.71 -7.66 -6.01
C GLN A 47 -6.36 -7.03 -5.62
N PHE A 48 -5.24 -7.68 -5.97
CA PHE A 48 -3.90 -7.14 -5.74
C PHE A 48 -3.66 -5.85 -6.54
N VAL A 49 -3.99 -5.85 -7.83
CA VAL A 49 -3.85 -4.68 -8.72
C VAL A 49 -4.70 -3.52 -8.18
N VAL A 50 -5.98 -3.77 -7.88
CA VAL A 50 -6.88 -2.76 -7.31
C VAL A 50 -6.36 -2.19 -5.98
N ALA A 51 -5.80 -3.04 -5.12
CA ALA A 51 -5.30 -2.61 -3.82
C ALA A 51 -4.04 -1.75 -3.90
N ILE A 52 -3.11 -2.04 -4.83
CA ILE A 52 -1.80 -1.38 -4.89
C ILE A 52 -1.80 -0.11 -5.74
N PHE A 53 -2.59 -0.07 -6.81
CA PHE A 53 -2.60 1.05 -7.77
C PHE A 53 -2.94 2.43 -7.18
N PRO A 54 -3.85 2.58 -6.19
CA PRO A 54 -4.10 3.86 -5.56
C PRO A 54 -2.82 4.43 -4.92
N PHE A 55 -2.02 3.57 -4.28
CA PHE A 55 -0.77 3.99 -3.65
C PHE A 55 0.31 4.33 -4.66
N TYR A 56 0.39 3.61 -5.79
CA TYR A 56 1.27 3.97 -6.89
C TYR A 56 0.90 5.31 -7.52
N ALA A 57 -0.40 5.57 -7.73
CA ALA A 57 -0.88 6.85 -8.22
C ALA A 57 -0.49 7.99 -7.24
N LEU A 58 -0.68 7.78 -5.94
CA LEU A 58 -0.28 8.74 -4.91
C LEU A 58 1.24 8.96 -4.88
N ALA A 59 2.05 7.90 -5.03
CA ALA A 59 3.51 8.01 -5.07
C ALA A 59 3.97 8.80 -6.30
N ALA A 60 3.40 8.54 -7.47
CA ALA A 60 3.69 9.27 -8.70
C ALA A 60 3.26 10.75 -8.59
N ALA A 61 2.07 11.01 -8.03
CA ALA A 61 1.60 12.36 -7.74
C ALA A 61 2.51 13.07 -6.74
N ALA A 62 3.03 12.37 -5.73
CA ALA A 62 3.95 12.91 -4.75
C ALA A 62 5.24 13.44 -5.40
N VAL A 63 5.72 12.85 -6.50
CA VAL A 63 6.88 13.39 -7.25
C VAL A 63 6.59 14.80 -7.77
N ILE A 64 5.38 15.03 -8.30
CA ILE A 64 4.96 16.35 -8.80
C ILE A 64 4.81 17.34 -7.64
N VAL A 65 4.13 16.91 -6.57
CA VAL A 65 3.88 17.74 -5.38
C VAL A 65 5.19 18.13 -4.69
N LEU A 66 6.11 17.18 -4.48
CA LEU A 66 7.37 17.40 -3.79
C LEU A 66 8.29 18.34 -4.58
N ARG A 67 8.22 18.30 -5.92
CA ARG A 67 8.97 19.25 -6.75
C ARG A 67 8.50 20.69 -6.60
N ARG A 68 7.21 20.91 -6.31
CA ARG A 68 6.65 22.23 -6.00
C ARG A 68 6.93 22.65 -4.56
N ARG A 69 6.84 21.72 -3.60
CA ARG A 69 7.02 22.02 -2.16
C ARG A 69 8.47 22.13 -1.72
N GLN A 70 9.38 21.41 -2.36
CA GLN A 70 10.81 21.37 -2.03
C GLN A 70 11.64 21.55 -3.31
N PRO A 71 11.63 22.77 -3.90
CA PRO A 71 12.32 23.05 -5.16
C PRO A 71 13.84 22.83 -5.05
N ASP A 72 14.46 23.20 -3.93
CA ASP A 72 15.92 23.26 -3.75
C ASP A 72 16.56 21.94 -3.28
N ARG A 73 15.75 20.92 -3.01
CA ARG A 73 16.27 19.61 -2.57
C ARG A 73 17.13 19.00 -3.68
N PRO A 74 18.34 18.47 -3.38
CA PRO A 74 19.17 17.82 -4.39
C PRO A 74 18.45 16.61 -5.00
N ARG A 75 18.51 16.49 -6.33
CA ARG A 75 17.85 15.42 -7.10
C ARG A 75 18.88 14.69 -7.98
N PRO A 76 19.56 13.66 -7.44
CA PRO A 76 20.56 12.90 -8.19
C PRO A 76 19.98 12.20 -9.43
N VAL A 77 18.72 11.76 -9.36
CA VAL A 77 17.98 11.16 -10.47
C VAL A 77 16.73 11.99 -10.76
N ARG A 78 16.46 12.23 -12.04
CA ARG A 78 15.27 12.97 -12.51
C ARG A 78 14.42 12.04 -13.36
N VAL A 79 13.11 12.08 -13.12
CA VAL A 79 12.14 11.40 -13.97
C VAL A 79 12.20 11.98 -15.38
N TRP A 80 12.47 11.12 -16.36
CA TRP A 80 12.42 11.47 -17.76
C TRP A 80 10.98 11.82 -18.19
N GLY A 81 10.83 12.82 -19.06
CA GLY A 81 9.52 13.30 -19.48
C GLY A 81 8.67 13.94 -18.36
N TYR A 82 9.30 14.42 -17.28
CA TYR A 82 8.60 15.16 -16.23
C TYR A 82 8.05 16.50 -16.75
N PRO A 83 6.78 16.88 -16.44
CA PRO A 83 5.80 16.19 -15.60
C PRO A 83 4.86 15.23 -16.36
N ALA A 84 4.94 15.17 -17.69
CA ALA A 84 4.01 14.41 -18.53
C ALA A 84 3.95 12.91 -18.16
N VAL A 85 5.10 12.27 -17.93
CA VAL A 85 5.15 10.83 -17.59
C VAL A 85 4.45 10.52 -16.26
N PRO A 86 4.78 11.20 -15.13
CA PRO A 86 4.01 11.03 -13.89
C PRO A 86 2.52 11.35 -14.02
N VAL A 87 2.15 12.40 -14.75
CA VAL A 87 0.73 12.75 -14.97
C VAL A 87 0.01 11.64 -15.73
N LEU A 88 0.60 11.14 -16.82
CA LEU A 88 0.06 10.03 -17.60
C LEU A 88 -0.11 8.78 -16.75
N PHE A 89 0.87 8.44 -15.91
CA PHE A 89 0.79 7.30 -15.01
C PHE A 89 -0.36 7.43 -14.00
N VAL A 90 -0.54 8.61 -13.41
CA VAL A 90 -1.64 8.89 -12.48
C VAL A 90 -2.99 8.75 -13.20
N LEU A 91 -3.12 9.31 -14.41
CA LEU A 91 -4.34 9.17 -15.21
C LEU A 91 -4.64 7.72 -15.58
N ALA A 92 -3.63 6.97 -16.06
CA ALA A 92 -3.76 5.55 -16.38
C ALA A 92 -4.17 4.74 -15.15
N SER A 93 -3.61 5.04 -13.98
CA SER A 93 -3.98 4.39 -12.73
C SER A 93 -5.45 4.63 -12.38
N PHE A 94 -5.94 5.87 -12.53
CA PHE A 94 -7.36 6.17 -12.33
C PHE A 94 -8.27 5.48 -13.35
N LEU A 95 -7.83 5.34 -14.61
CA LEU A 95 -8.59 4.61 -15.63
C LEU A 95 -8.70 3.11 -15.28
N ILE A 96 -7.60 2.48 -14.86
CA ILE A 96 -7.58 1.07 -14.45
C ILE A 96 -8.51 0.85 -13.25
N LEU A 97 -8.42 1.70 -12.23
CA LEU A 97 -9.28 1.61 -11.04
C LEU A 97 -10.75 1.89 -11.37
N GLY A 98 -11.01 2.84 -12.26
CA GLY A 98 -12.36 3.13 -12.76
C GLY A 98 -12.95 1.96 -13.54
N ASN A 99 -12.14 1.27 -14.34
CA ASN A 99 -12.54 0.06 -15.04
C ASN A 99 -12.87 -1.07 -14.06
N ALA A 100 -11.98 -1.33 -13.10
CA ALA A 100 -12.17 -2.36 -12.08
C ALA A 100 -13.43 -2.12 -11.22
N LEU A 101 -13.79 -0.85 -10.97
CA LEU A 101 -15.01 -0.50 -10.26
C LEU A 101 -16.28 -0.76 -11.08
N ARG A 102 -16.19 -0.69 -12.42
CA ARG A 102 -17.30 -1.01 -13.32
C ARG A 102 -17.46 -2.50 -13.54
N GLU A 103 -16.37 -3.22 -13.79
CA GLU A 103 -16.39 -4.66 -14.09
C GLU A 103 -16.66 -5.50 -12.83
N HIS A 104 -16.03 -5.14 -11.71
CA HIS A 104 -16.10 -5.90 -10.46
C HIS A 104 -16.38 -5.00 -9.24
N PRO A 105 -17.57 -4.36 -9.18
CA PRO A 105 -17.87 -3.35 -8.15
C PRO A 105 -17.79 -3.88 -6.72
N GLY A 106 -18.21 -5.14 -6.49
CA GLY A 106 -18.19 -5.76 -5.15
C GLY A 106 -16.77 -5.97 -4.61
N PRO A 107 -15.93 -6.79 -5.28
CA PRO A 107 -14.55 -7.03 -4.85
C PRO A 107 -13.71 -5.76 -4.76
N THR A 108 -13.85 -4.86 -5.74
CA THR A 108 -13.17 -3.56 -5.79
C THR A 108 -13.62 -2.67 -4.63
N GLY A 109 -14.92 -2.55 -4.38
CA GLY A 109 -15.46 -1.79 -3.26
C GLY A 109 -14.98 -2.32 -1.91
N LEU A 110 -14.89 -3.64 -1.74
CA LEU A 110 -14.34 -4.26 -0.54
C LEU A 110 -12.84 -3.95 -0.37
N ALA A 111 -12.05 -3.95 -1.45
CA ALA A 111 -10.64 -3.55 -1.40
C ALA A 111 -10.47 -2.11 -0.88
N PHE A 112 -11.22 -1.16 -1.46
CA PHE A 112 -11.23 0.22 -1.01
C PHE A 112 -11.75 0.35 0.43
N GLY A 113 -12.77 -0.41 0.80
CA GLY A 113 -13.30 -0.46 2.16
C GLY A 113 -12.25 -0.87 3.18
N ILE A 114 -11.48 -1.94 2.90
CA ILE A 114 -10.38 -2.39 3.76
C ILE A 114 -9.28 -1.32 3.85
N ILE A 115 -8.91 -0.68 2.73
CA ILE A 115 -7.91 0.39 2.72
C ILE A 115 -8.38 1.56 3.59
N LEU A 116 -9.63 2.00 3.42
CA LEU A 116 -10.21 3.11 4.17
C LEU A 116 -10.40 2.78 5.65
N LEU A 117 -10.67 1.51 5.99
CA LEU A 117 -10.72 1.03 7.38
C LEU A 117 -9.38 1.23 8.11
N GLY A 118 -8.26 1.29 7.39
CA GLY A 118 -6.97 1.67 7.95
C GLY A 118 -6.99 3.04 8.65
N ILE A 119 -7.84 3.99 8.20
CA ILE A 119 -7.95 5.33 8.78
C ILE A 119 -8.52 5.31 10.21
N PRO A 120 -9.73 4.78 10.48
CA PRO A 120 -10.24 4.70 11.85
C PRO A 120 -9.39 3.79 12.72
N VAL A 121 -8.85 2.68 12.19
CA VAL A 121 -7.95 1.80 12.94
C VAL A 121 -6.69 2.56 13.38
N TYR A 122 -6.11 3.37 12.49
CA TYR A 122 -4.98 4.22 12.81
C TYR A 122 -5.31 5.21 13.94
N TYR A 123 -6.42 5.94 13.84
CA TYR A 123 -6.79 6.90 14.87
C TYR A 123 -7.19 6.26 16.20
N ALA A 124 -7.82 5.08 16.19
CA ALA A 124 -8.23 4.40 17.41
C ALA A 124 -7.04 3.78 18.16
N PHE A 125 -6.15 3.08 17.45
CA PHE A 125 -5.06 2.32 18.08
C PHE A 125 -3.76 3.10 18.21
N LEU A 126 -3.39 3.90 17.23
CA LEU A 126 -2.09 4.58 17.22
C LEU A 126 -2.14 5.98 17.84
N ARG A 127 -3.25 6.72 17.75
CA ARG A 127 -3.37 7.99 18.49
C ARG A 127 -3.45 7.75 20.01
N ALA A 128 -4.04 6.63 20.43
CA ALA A 128 -4.11 6.22 21.83
C ALA A 128 -2.75 5.77 22.39
N ARG A 129 -1.92 5.15 21.53
CA ARG A 129 -0.52 4.87 21.83
C ARG A 129 0.31 6.08 21.40
N ARG A 130 0.27 7.17 22.17
CA ARG A 130 1.27 8.25 22.04
C ARG A 130 2.66 7.60 22.03
N VAL A 131 3.21 7.45 20.83
CA VAL A 131 4.62 7.16 20.63
C VAL A 131 5.31 8.46 21.06
N PRO A 132 6.11 8.45 22.15
CA PRO A 132 6.86 9.63 22.56
C PRO A 132 7.82 10.10 21.47
#